data_AF-A0A077ZA69-F1
#
_entry.id   AF-A0A077ZA69-F1
#
_cell.length_a   1.000
_cell.length_b   1.000
_cell.length_c   1.000
_cell.angle_alpha   90.00
_cell.angle_beta   90.00
_cell.angle_gamma   90.00
#
_symmetry.space_group_name_H-M   'P 1'
#
loop_
_entity.id
_entity.type
_entity.pdbx_description
1 polymer ?
#
loop_
_entity_poly.entity_id
_entity_poly.type
_entity_poly.pdbx_seq_one_letter_code
_entity_poly.pdbx_strand_id
1 'polypeptide(L)'
;MKESTMYENGHLFELIHSTLRTAEARGAWSGRVLRTLMLYRTPTMIRDRKFHTQMYKRCMVGTEMVDWLMKASDGAVQNRMQAVGVWQVLLEEGLISHVTCEYPFLDKYLFYRWADDERPADGAMTALNLSDEMQFSAKDLSVAIGNLSLLGPDALFRMILRKSSNERCSEELEVVFEELLNIKALAHLSTMVKRELASVVMFEQHQNAGTILFRQGDPGKSWYIILKGSVNVVIHGKGVVCTLHEGDDFGKLALVNDAPRAATIILNEHCCQFLRVDKHDFNRILRDVEANTVRLKEHGRDVLVLEKVPIRQSGNRESAGHKYSVMAGTPEKMLEYLLETRIDCEKDDAILDTFMEDFIFTHLIFMPTNELCNALSIYYQQGCS
;
A
#
# COMPACT_ATOMS: atom_id res chain seq x y z
N MET A 1 -18.19 -41.96 -26.68
CA MET A 1 -18.06 -40.48 -26.75
C MET A 1 -17.68 -39.89 -25.38
N LYS A 2 -16.58 -40.33 -24.76
CA LYS A 2 -16.16 -39.83 -23.42
C LYS A 2 -14.79 -39.12 -23.40
N GLU A 3 -14.20 -38.84 -24.57
CA GLU A 3 -12.84 -38.26 -24.65
C GLU A 3 -12.79 -36.81 -25.16
N SER A 4 -13.92 -36.20 -25.53
CA SER A 4 -13.91 -34.87 -26.17
C SER A 4 -13.84 -33.67 -25.22
N THR A 5 -13.92 -33.84 -23.89
CA THR A 5 -13.94 -32.70 -22.95
C THR A 5 -12.57 -32.30 -22.38
N MET A 6 -11.50 -33.05 -22.66
CA MET A 6 -10.16 -32.70 -22.15
C MET A 6 -9.42 -31.70 -23.06
N TYR A 7 -9.74 -31.67 -24.35
CA TYR A 7 -9.02 -30.83 -25.32
C TYR A 7 -9.41 -29.35 -25.30
N GLU A 8 -10.66 -29.00 -24.98
CA GLU A 8 -11.10 -27.59 -24.99
C GLU A 8 -10.52 -26.77 -23.81
N ASN A 9 -10.28 -27.38 -22.66
CA ASN A 9 -9.72 -26.64 -21.50
C ASN A 9 -8.23 -26.32 -21.65
N GLY A 10 -7.46 -27.16 -22.35
CA GLY A 10 -6.01 -26.96 -22.50
C GLY A 10 -5.66 -25.75 -23.36
N HIS A 11 -6.38 -25.56 -24.47
CA HIS A 11 -6.09 -24.47 -25.41
C HIS A 11 -6.49 -23.10 -24.87
N LEU A 12 -7.58 -23.01 -24.09
CA LEU A 12 -7.94 -21.77 -23.41
C LEU A 12 -6.92 -21.44 -22.30
N PHE A 13 -6.44 -22.45 -21.56
CA PHE A 13 -5.40 -22.25 -20.55
C PHE A 13 -4.09 -21.75 -21.15
N GLU A 14 -3.60 -22.37 -22.23
CA GLU A 14 -2.40 -21.91 -22.94
C GLU A 14 -2.59 -20.55 -23.61
N LEU A 15 -3.77 -20.25 -24.16
CA LEU A 15 -4.06 -18.94 -24.75
C LEU A 15 -4.09 -17.84 -23.68
N ILE A 16 -4.71 -18.10 -22.52
CA ILE A 16 -4.72 -17.19 -21.37
C ILE A 16 -3.29 -16.95 -20.88
N HIS A 17 -2.47 -17.99 -20.71
CA HIS A 17 -1.09 -17.83 -20.23
C HIS A 17 -0.15 -17.18 -21.25
N SER A 18 -0.30 -17.50 -22.54
CA SER A 18 0.54 -16.91 -23.59
C SER A 18 0.14 -15.47 -23.92
N THR A 19 -1.14 -15.11 -23.81
CA THR A 19 -1.67 -13.79 -24.22
C THR A 19 -1.68 -12.79 -23.07
N LEU A 20 -1.89 -13.22 -21.83
CA LEU A 20 -2.04 -12.34 -20.65
C LEU A 20 -0.74 -12.14 -19.87
N ARG A 21 0.36 -11.89 -20.58
CA ARG A 21 1.70 -11.75 -19.96
C ARG A 21 1.87 -10.47 -19.14
N THR A 22 1.16 -9.40 -19.49
CA THR A 22 1.28 -8.10 -18.79
C THR A 22 0.09 -7.86 -17.86
N ALA A 23 0.24 -6.94 -16.91
CA ALA A 23 -0.85 -6.51 -16.05
C ALA A 23 -2.00 -5.89 -16.88
N GLU A 24 -1.65 -5.08 -17.88
CA GLU A 24 -2.62 -4.42 -18.76
C GLU A 24 -3.43 -5.44 -19.56
N ALA A 25 -2.77 -6.47 -20.12
CA ALA A 25 -3.45 -7.55 -20.84
C ALA A 25 -4.42 -8.32 -19.94
N ARG A 26 -3.99 -8.65 -18.70
CA ARG A 26 -4.86 -9.29 -17.69
C ARG A 26 -6.04 -8.41 -17.33
N GLY A 27 -5.83 -7.10 -17.15
CA GLY A 27 -6.88 -6.12 -16.87
C GLY A 27 -7.91 -6.05 -17.99
N ALA A 28 -7.46 -5.88 -19.24
CA ALA A 28 -8.30 -5.83 -20.44
C ALA A 28 -9.16 -7.10 -20.62
N TRP A 29 -8.56 -8.28 -20.51
CA TRP A 29 -9.30 -9.54 -20.60
C TRP A 29 -10.33 -9.66 -19.47
N SER A 30 -9.92 -9.35 -18.23
CA SER A 30 -10.82 -9.43 -17.07
C SER A 30 -12.00 -8.46 -17.20
N GLY A 31 -11.76 -7.24 -17.70
CA GLY A 31 -12.83 -6.27 -17.98
C GLY A 31 -13.84 -6.78 -18.99
N ARG A 32 -13.40 -7.44 -20.08
CA ARG A 32 -14.30 -8.07 -21.06
C ARG A 32 -15.17 -9.15 -20.41
N VAL A 33 -14.56 -10.07 -19.66
CA VAL A 33 -15.30 -11.14 -18.94
C VAL A 33 -16.38 -10.55 -18.02
N LEU A 34 -16.02 -9.54 -17.22
CA LEU A 34 -16.96 -8.87 -16.32
C LEU A 34 -18.11 -8.22 -17.09
N ARG A 35 -17.80 -7.48 -18.16
CA ARG A 35 -18.80 -6.78 -18.98
C ARG A 35 -19.76 -7.75 -19.65
N THR A 36 -19.25 -8.80 -20.31
CA THR A 36 -20.09 -9.79 -21.01
C THR A 36 -21.03 -10.49 -20.04
N LEU A 37 -20.52 -10.93 -18.88
CA LEU A 37 -21.34 -11.59 -17.87
C LEU A 37 -22.33 -10.63 -17.19
N MET A 38 -21.98 -9.35 -17.03
CA MET A 38 -22.90 -8.32 -16.54
C MET A 38 -24.06 -8.08 -17.50
N LEU A 39 -23.79 -7.98 -18.81
CA LEU A 39 -24.82 -7.84 -19.84
C LEU A 39 -25.77 -9.04 -19.87
N TYR A 40 -25.23 -10.26 -19.70
CA TYR A 40 -26.03 -11.48 -19.75
C TYR A 40 -26.83 -11.73 -18.46
N ARG A 41 -26.19 -11.61 -17.29
CA ARG A 41 -26.79 -11.96 -15.99
C ARG A 41 -27.64 -10.85 -15.40
N THR A 42 -27.33 -9.58 -15.72
CA THR A 42 -27.95 -8.40 -15.11
C THR A 42 -28.16 -7.27 -16.14
N PRO A 43 -28.94 -7.52 -17.22
CA PRO A 43 -29.08 -6.56 -18.33
C PRO A 43 -29.66 -5.20 -17.90
N THR A 44 -30.41 -5.14 -16.80
CA THR A 44 -31.00 -3.89 -16.28
C THR A 44 -29.99 -2.94 -15.64
N MET A 45 -28.75 -3.39 -15.41
CA MET A 45 -27.70 -2.61 -14.77
C MET A 45 -27.14 -1.52 -15.70
N ILE A 46 -26.91 -1.88 -16.96
CA ILE A 46 -26.44 -1.00 -18.03
C ILE A 46 -27.68 -0.42 -18.74
N ARG A 47 -28.00 0.83 -18.45
CA ARG A 47 -29.21 1.49 -18.96
C ARG A 47 -29.05 3.00 -19.04
N ASP A 48 -29.95 3.63 -19.79
CA ASP A 48 -30.04 5.07 -19.85
C ASP A 48 -30.58 5.63 -18.54
N ARG A 49 -29.93 6.65 -17.97
CA ARG A 49 -30.35 7.34 -16.75
C ARG A 49 -30.43 8.84 -17.00
N LYS A 50 -31.45 9.50 -16.43
CA LYS A 50 -31.61 10.97 -16.48
C LYS A 50 -31.20 11.57 -15.13
N PHE A 51 -30.34 12.57 -15.15
CA PHE A 51 -29.95 13.30 -13.95
C PHE A 51 -29.79 14.79 -14.26
N HIS A 52 -30.41 15.64 -13.45
CA HIS A 52 -30.36 17.11 -13.57
C HIS A 52 -30.55 17.64 -15.01
N THR A 53 -31.55 17.11 -15.72
CA THR A 53 -31.92 17.39 -17.13
C THR A 53 -31.06 16.71 -18.22
N GLN A 54 -29.87 16.21 -17.90
CA GLN A 54 -29.04 15.47 -18.83
C GLN A 54 -29.39 13.99 -18.86
N MET A 55 -29.32 13.38 -20.06
CA MET A 55 -29.50 11.95 -20.25
C MET A 55 -28.13 11.29 -20.47
N TYR A 56 -27.80 10.33 -19.62
CA TYR A 56 -26.59 9.51 -19.70
C TYR A 56 -26.98 8.14 -20.22
N LYS A 57 -26.53 7.81 -21.43
CA LYS A 57 -26.90 6.56 -22.10
C LYS A 57 -26.00 5.41 -21.65
N ARG A 58 -26.58 4.21 -21.55
CA ARG A 58 -25.89 2.94 -21.24
C ARG A 58 -24.86 3.07 -20.10
N CYS A 59 -25.25 3.72 -19.01
CA CYS A 59 -24.39 3.86 -17.84
C CYS A 59 -24.73 2.82 -16.77
N MET A 60 -23.90 2.77 -15.74
CA MET A 60 -24.02 1.99 -14.52
C MET A 60 -23.91 2.95 -13.33
N VAL A 61 -24.36 2.54 -12.14
CA VAL A 61 -24.19 3.32 -10.90
C VAL A 61 -23.06 2.70 -10.06
N GLY A 62 -22.16 3.52 -9.53
CA GLY A 62 -21.02 3.06 -8.73
C GLY A 62 -21.41 2.10 -7.59
N THR A 63 -22.43 2.44 -6.80
CA THR A 63 -22.93 1.55 -5.73
C THR A 63 -23.47 0.21 -6.24
N GLU A 64 -24.20 0.22 -7.37
CA GLU A 64 -24.72 -0.99 -8.00
C GLU A 64 -23.57 -1.87 -8.54
N MET A 65 -22.50 -1.25 -9.04
CA MET A 65 -21.29 -1.93 -9.52
C MET A 65 -20.56 -2.65 -8.38
N VAL A 66 -20.44 -2.02 -7.22
CA VAL A 66 -19.86 -2.65 -6.02
C VAL A 66 -20.71 -3.85 -5.58
N ASP A 67 -22.04 -3.68 -5.48
CA ASP A 67 -22.96 -4.74 -5.07
C ASP A 67 -22.89 -5.95 -6.02
N TRP A 68 -22.87 -5.68 -7.32
CA TRP A 68 -22.76 -6.72 -8.34
C TRP A 68 -21.46 -7.50 -8.21
N LEU A 69 -20.32 -6.82 -8.07
CA LEU A 69 -19.01 -7.47 -7.98
C LEU A 69 -18.90 -8.32 -6.71
N MET A 70 -19.33 -7.79 -5.56
CA MET A 70 -19.32 -8.56 -4.31
C MET A 70 -20.15 -9.85 -4.45
N LYS A 71 -21.36 -9.76 -5.03
CA LYS A 71 -22.22 -10.92 -5.28
C LYS A 71 -21.63 -11.90 -6.30
N ALA A 72 -20.98 -11.38 -7.35
CA ALA A 72 -20.39 -12.16 -8.42
C ALA A 72 -19.08 -12.85 -8.02
N SER A 73 -18.39 -12.34 -6.99
CA SER A 73 -17.07 -12.81 -6.55
C SER A 73 -17.07 -14.09 -5.71
N ASP A 74 -18.23 -14.55 -5.24
CA ASP A 74 -18.37 -15.72 -4.37
C ASP A 74 -17.42 -15.68 -3.15
N GLY A 75 -17.31 -14.51 -2.53
CA GLY A 75 -16.46 -14.27 -1.34
C GLY A 75 -15.00 -13.90 -1.63
N ALA A 76 -14.57 -13.91 -2.91
CA ALA A 76 -13.22 -13.47 -3.26
C ALA A 76 -13.01 -11.96 -3.01
N VAL A 77 -14.05 -11.13 -3.17
CA VAL A 77 -14.05 -9.72 -2.80
C VAL A 77 -14.79 -9.58 -1.46
N GLN A 78 -14.03 -9.40 -0.39
CA GLN A 78 -14.52 -9.52 0.99
C GLN A 78 -15.18 -8.24 1.52
N ASN A 79 -14.78 -7.07 0.99
CA ASN A 79 -15.32 -5.78 1.42
C ASN A 79 -15.52 -4.82 0.24
N ARG A 80 -16.30 -3.76 0.47
CA ARG A 80 -16.65 -2.77 -0.55
C ARG A 80 -15.44 -1.99 -1.06
N MET A 81 -14.43 -1.79 -0.22
CA MET A 81 -13.21 -1.07 -0.59
C MET A 81 -12.34 -1.88 -1.57
N GLN A 82 -12.24 -3.20 -1.38
CA GLN A 82 -11.62 -4.10 -2.37
C GLN A 82 -12.37 -4.04 -3.70
N ALA A 83 -13.71 -4.00 -3.68
CA ALA A 83 -14.50 -3.83 -4.89
C ALA A 83 -14.20 -2.49 -5.60
N VAL A 84 -14.05 -1.40 -4.84
CA VAL A 84 -13.61 -0.09 -5.37
C VAL A 84 -12.26 -0.22 -6.06
N GLY A 85 -11.28 -0.91 -5.45
CA GLY A 85 -9.97 -1.16 -6.05
C GLY A 85 -10.07 -1.91 -7.38
N VAL A 86 -10.87 -2.97 -7.46
CA VAL A 86 -11.10 -3.73 -8.70
C VAL A 86 -11.67 -2.85 -9.83
N TRP A 87 -12.68 -2.04 -9.52
CA TRP A 87 -13.25 -1.13 -10.51
C TRP A 87 -12.30 0.01 -10.87
N GLN A 88 -11.49 0.46 -9.92
CA GLN A 88 -10.45 1.47 -10.16
C GLN A 88 -9.38 0.94 -11.14
N VAL A 89 -9.02 -0.35 -11.08
CA VAL A 89 -8.14 -0.97 -12.10
C VAL A 89 -8.75 -0.81 -13.50
N LEU A 90 -10.02 -1.20 -13.67
CA LEU A 90 -10.69 -1.10 -14.98
C LEU A 90 -10.82 0.35 -15.46
N LEU A 91 -10.92 1.32 -14.53
CA LEU A 91 -10.94 2.74 -14.85
C LEU A 91 -9.56 3.25 -15.31
N GLU A 92 -8.49 2.86 -14.62
CA GLU A 92 -7.11 3.23 -15.00
C GLU A 92 -6.67 2.60 -16.33
N GLU A 93 -7.14 1.39 -16.63
CA GLU A 93 -6.95 0.73 -17.93
C GLU A 93 -7.86 1.30 -19.05
N GLY A 94 -8.74 2.26 -18.72
CA GLY A 94 -9.62 2.91 -19.70
C GLY A 94 -10.77 2.02 -20.20
N LEU A 95 -11.08 0.93 -19.51
CA LEU A 95 -12.17 0.00 -19.86
C LEU A 95 -13.52 0.52 -19.36
N ILE A 96 -13.50 1.27 -18.26
CA ILE A 96 -14.63 2.07 -17.80
C ILE A 96 -14.19 3.52 -17.58
N SER A 97 -15.14 4.44 -17.58
CA SER A 97 -14.92 5.83 -17.21
C SER A 97 -16.11 6.38 -16.45
N HIS A 98 -15.87 7.34 -15.55
CA HIS A 98 -16.94 8.20 -15.07
C HIS A 98 -17.50 8.98 -16.27
N VAL A 99 -18.83 9.17 -16.36
CA VAL A 99 -19.47 9.77 -17.56
C VAL A 99 -19.00 11.21 -17.88
N THR A 100 -18.42 11.92 -16.92
CA THR A 100 -17.78 13.24 -17.11
C THR A 100 -16.24 13.20 -17.07
N CYS A 101 -15.64 12.03 -16.83
CA CYS A 101 -14.20 11.83 -16.66
C CYS A 101 -13.55 12.62 -15.50
N GLU A 102 -14.35 13.13 -14.55
CA GLU A 102 -13.85 13.95 -13.44
C GLU A 102 -13.49 13.15 -12.18
N TYR A 103 -13.97 11.90 -12.07
CA TYR A 103 -13.87 11.13 -10.84
C TYR A 103 -13.12 9.81 -11.07
N PRO A 104 -12.34 9.37 -10.07
CA PRO A 104 -11.96 7.96 -9.97
C PRO A 104 -13.21 7.11 -9.71
N PHE A 105 -13.03 5.80 -9.56
CA PHE A 105 -14.12 4.94 -9.15
C PHE A 105 -14.46 5.18 -7.68
N LEU A 106 -15.71 5.54 -7.40
CA LEU A 106 -16.21 5.78 -6.06
C LEU A 106 -17.48 4.97 -5.86
N ASP A 107 -17.59 4.33 -4.69
CA ASP A 107 -18.79 3.65 -4.22
C ASP A 107 -19.87 4.67 -3.80
N LYS A 108 -20.38 5.37 -4.80
CA LYS A 108 -21.36 6.46 -4.66
C LYS A 108 -22.37 6.38 -5.80
N TYR A 109 -23.44 7.17 -5.68
CA TYR A 109 -24.42 7.34 -6.74
C TYR A 109 -23.84 8.24 -7.86
N LEU A 110 -22.80 7.73 -8.53
CA LEU A 110 -22.12 8.32 -9.68
C LEU A 110 -22.26 7.39 -10.88
N PHE A 111 -22.21 7.96 -12.08
CA PHE A 111 -22.47 7.21 -13.29
C PHE A 111 -21.17 6.85 -14.00
N TYR A 112 -21.02 5.56 -14.32
CA TYR A 112 -19.89 5.01 -15.05
C TYR A 112 -20.37 4.37 -16.36
N ARG A 113 -19.50 4.32 -17.37
CA ARG A 113 -19.79 3.72 -18.68
C ARG A 113 -18.61 2.87 -19.12
N TRP A 114 -18.89 1.72 -19.73
CA TRP A 114 -17.86 0.93 -20.41
C TRP A 114 -17.39 1.64 -21.67
N ALA A 115 -16.09 1.60 -21.97
CA ALA A 115 -15.54 2.17 -23.19
C ALA A 115 -16.23 1.58 -24.45
N ASP A 116 -16.52 0.28 -24.44
CA ASP A 116 -17.23 -0.40 -25.53
C ASP A 116 -18.71 0.02 -25.69
N ASP A 117 -19.27 0.78 -24.75
CA ASP A 117 -20.62 1.34 -24.85
C ASP A 117 -20.63 2.82 -25.27
N GLU A 118 -19.46 3.39 -25.52
CA GLU A 118 -19.32 4.73 -26.07
C GLU A 118 -19.69 4.75 -27.56
N ARG A 119 -20.52 5.70 -27.97
CA ARG A 119 -20.86 5.89 -29.39
C ARG A 119 -19.73 6.66 -30.05
N PRO A 120 -19.19 6.22 -31.19
CA PRO A 120 -18.32 7.07 -31.98
C PRO A 120 -19.09 8.29 -32.48
N ALA A 121 -18.35 9.32 -32.91
CA ALA A 121 -18.91 10.59 -33.36
C ALA A 121 -19.95 10.47 -34.49
N ASP A 122 -19.91 9.38 -35.26
CA ASP A 122 -20.83 9.06 -36.36
C ASP A 122 -22.18 8.46 -35.90
N GLY A 123 -22.35 8.25 -34.59
CA GLY A 123 -23.57 7.71 -34.01
C GLY A 123 -23.73 6.19 -34.17
N ALA A 124 -22.74 5.49 -34.75
CA ALA A 124 -22.69 4.04 -34.70
C ALA A 124 -22.60 3.58 -33.23
N MET A 125 -22.92 2.32 -32.96
CA MET A 125 -22.35 1.68 -31.78
C MET A 125 -21.10 0.95 -32.23
N THR A 126 -20.12 0.82 -31.35
CA THR A 126 -19.19 -0.32 -31.39
C THR A 126 -20.06 -1.58 -31.32
N ALA A 127 -20.45 -2.07 -32.49
CA ALA A 127 -21.27 -3.27 -32.62
C ALA A 127 -20.40 -4.44 -32.18
N LEU A 128 -20.54 -4.83 -30.91
CA LEU A 128 -19.88 -6.03 -30.41
C LEU A 128 -20.62 -7.25 -30.91
N ASN A 129 -19.89 -8.14 -31.57
CA ASN A 129 -20.33 -9.50 -31.83
C ASN A 129 -20.33 -10.27 -30.49
N LEU A 130 -21.41 -10.11 -29.72
CA LEU A 130 -21.61 -10.81 -28.45
C LEU A 130 -21.50 -12.35 -28.58
N SER A 131 -21.64 -12.91 -29.79
CA SER A 131 -21.61 -14.36 -30.03
C SER A 131 -20.30 -15.01 -29.57
N ASP A 132 -19.16 -14.39 -29.82
CA ASP A 132 -17.85 -14.96 -29.46
C ASP A 132 -17.57 -14.79 -27.96
N GLU A 133 -18.09 -13.73 -27.35
CA GLU A 133 -17.90 -13.43 -25.92
C GLU A 133 -18.91 -14.13 -25.00
N MET A 134 -20.08 -14.54 -25.52
CA MET A 134 -21.10 -15.30 -24.77
C MET A 134 -20.57 -16.65 -24.22
N GLN A 135 -19.35 -17.04 -24.59
CA GLN A 135 -18.69 -18.26 -24.16
C GLN A 135 -18.04 -18.15 -22.77
N PHE A 136 -17.91 -16.96 -22.18
CA PHE A 136 -17.31 -16.84 -20.84
C PHE A 136 -18.15 -17.54 -19.77
N SER A 137 -17.50 -18.43 -19.04
CA SER A 137 -18.09 -19.26 -18.00
C SER A 137 -17.98 -18.62 -16.61
N ALA A 138 -18.61 -19.23 -15.60
CA ALA A 138 -18.41 -18.84 -14.21
C ALA A 138 -16.94 -19.05 -13.75
N LYS A 139 -16.19 -19.96 -14.38
CA LYS A 139 -14.77 -20.16 -14.09
C LYS A 139 -13.93 -19.00 -14.61
N ASP A 140 -14.24 -18.50 -15.81
CA ASP A 140 -13.56 -17.34 -16.39
C ASP A 140 -13.77 -16.10 -15.52
N LEU A 141 -14.99 -15.92 -14.98
CA LEU A 141 -15.28 -14.86 -14.02
C LEU A 141 -14.40 -14.93 -12.77
N SER A 142 -14.22 -16.13 -12.21
CA SER A 142 -13.37 -16.32 -11.03
C SER A 142 -11.91 -15.98 -11.32
N VAL A 143 -11.38 -16.38 -12.49
CA VAL A 143 -10.02 -16.01 -12.92
C VAL A 143 -9.90 -14.50 -13.13
N ALA A 144 -10.89 -13.87 -13.77
CA ALA A 144 -10.93 -12.43 -14.00
C ALA A 144 -10.94 -11.64 -12.68
N ILE A 145 -11.79 -12.06 -11.72
CA ILE A 145 -11.85 -11.44 -10.40
C ILE A 145 -10.54 -11.67 -9.63
N GLY A 146 -9.91 -12.84 -9.74
CA GLY A 146 -8.60 -13.10 -9.14
C GLY A 146 -7.51 -12.17 -9.67
N ASN A 147 -7.44 -11.99 -10.99
CA ASN A 147 -6.50 -11.05 -11.62
C ASN A 147 -6.74 -9.62 -11.16
N LEU A 148 -7.99 -9.16 -11.16
CA LEU A 148 -8.33 -7.79 -10.74
C LEU A 148 -8.13 -7.58 -9.24
N SER A 149 -8.38 -8.59 -8.41
CA SER A 149 -8.14 -8.51 -6.96
C SER A 149 -6.65 -8.44 -6.63
N LEU A 150 -5.77 -8.99 -7.48
CA LEU A 150 -4.33 -8.81 -7.37
C LEU A 150 -3.88 -7.39 -7.75
N LEU A 151 -4.52 -6.77 -8.74
CA LEU A 151 -4.19 -5.41 -9.22
C LEU A 151 -4.88 -4.30 -8.41
N GLY A 152 -5.99 -4.63 -7.74
CA GLY A 152 -6.87 -3.72 -7.03
C GLY A 152 -6.20 -2.89 -5.93
N PRO A 153 -5.38 -3.48 -5.04
CA PRO A 153 -4.71 -2.76 -3.96
C PRO A 153 -3.82 -1.61 -4.47
N ASP A 154 -3.02 -1.87 -5.51
CA ASP A 154 -2.12 -0.87 -6.12
C ASP A 154 -2.89 0.27 -6.83
N ALA A 155 -3.98 -0.04 -7.52
CA ALA A 155 -4.85 0.99 -8.11
C ALA A 155 -5.56 1.83 -7.03
N LEU A 156 -6.03 1.18 -5.96
CA LEU A 156 -6.66 1.82 -4.82
C LEU A 156 -5.66 2.72 -4.07
N PHE A 157 -4.43 2.24 -3.88
CA PHE A 157 -3.33 2.98 -3.27
C PHE A 157 -3.06 4.29 -4.00
N ARG A 158 -2.87 4.24 -5.33
CA ARG A 158 -2.70 5.46 -6.14
C ARG A 158 -3.90 6.38 -6.06
N MET A 159 -5.12 5.82 -6.12
CA MET A 159 -6.35 6.62 -6.01
C MET A 159 -6.40 7.40 -4.70
N ILE A 160 -6.08 6.76 -3.57
CA ILE A 160 -6.07 7.39 -2.25
C ILE A 160 -4.96 8.44 -2.17
N LEU A 161 -3.75 8.14 -2.66
CA LEU A 161 -2.61 9.05 -2.59
C LEU A 161 -2.70 10.27 -3.50
N ARG A 162 -3.65 10.30 -4.45
CA ARG A 162 -4.00 11.51 -5.21
C ARG A 162 -4.84 12.50 -4.41
N LYS A 163 -5.47 12.07 -3.31
CA LYS A 163 -6.17 12.96 -2.37
C LYS A 163 -5.15 13.71 -1.51
N SER A 164 -5.51 14.90 -1.06
CA SER A 164 -4.73 15.58 -0.02
C SER A 164 -4.78 14.79 1.29
N SER A 165 -3.73 14.88 2.11
CA SER A 165 -3.61 14.12 3.36
C SER A 165 -4.80 14.29 4.30
N ASN A 166 -5.38 15.49 4.36
CA ASN A 166 -6.51 15.82 5.23
C ASN A 166 -7.88 15.37 4.67
N GLU A 167 -7.94 14.85 3.44
CA GLU A 167 -9.15 14.29 2.85
C GLU A 167 -9.24 12.76 2.99
N ARG A 168 -8.17 12.12 3.49
CA ARG A 168 -8.10 10.65 3.65
C ARG A 168 -8.85 10.21 4.91
N CYS A 169 -9.68 9.18 4.79
CA CYS A 169 -10.37 8.60 5.96
C CYS A 169 -9.52 7.50 6.63
N SER A 170 -9.91 7.06 7.83
CA SER A 170 -9.16 6.04 8.58
C SER A 170 -9.00 4.73 7.81
N GLU A 171 -10.04 4.26 7.11
CA GLU A 171 -9.96 3.02 6.32
C GLU A 171 -9.00 3.17 5.14
N GLU A 172 -8.99 4.33 4.47
CA GLU A 172 -8.05 4.63 3.39
C GLU A 172 -6.60 4.71 3.90
N LEU A 173 -6.37 5.22 5.11
CA LEU A 173 -5.04 5.26 5.73
C LEU A 173 -4.52 3.85 6.05
N GLU A 174 -5.39 2.92 6.46
CA GLU A 174 -4.97 1.52 6.65
C GLU A 174 -4.57 0.88 5.31
N VAL A 175 -5.29 1.15 4.21
CA VAL A 175 -4.87 0.67 2.88
C VAL A 175 -3.50 1.21 2.51
N VAL A 176 -3.26 2.52 2.68
CA VAL A 176 -1.95 3.12 2.42
C VAL A 176 -0.88 2.46 3.28
N PHE A 177 -1.14 2.28 4.58
CA PHE A 177 -0.21 1.65 5.50
C PHE A 177 0.16 0.22 5.08
N GLU A 178 -0.82 -0.62 4.75
CA GLU A 178 -0.60 -2.00 4.29
C GLU A 178 0.28 -2.05 3.03
N GLU A 179 0.08 -1.12 2.09
CA GLU A 179 0.93 -1.03 0.90
C GLU A 179 2.35 -0.57 1.26
N LEU A 180 2.52 0.37 2.18
CA LEU A 180 3.84 0.81 2.64
C LEU A 180 4.64 -0.29 3.34
N LEU A 181 4.00 -1.31 3.93
CA LEU A 181 4.68 -2.48 4.49
C LEU A 181 5.47 -3.26 3.43
N ASN A 182 5.01 -3.24 2.18
CA ASN A 182 5.57 -4.01 1.07
C ASN A 182 6.63 -3.25 0.26
N ILE A 183 6.93 -2.00 0.61
CA ILE A 183 7.90 -1.17 -0.12
C ILE A 183 9.33 -1.41 0.40
N LYS A 184 10.21 -1.92 -0.47
CA LYS A 184 11.61 -2.26 -0.15
C LYS A 184 12.39 -1.10 0.47
N ALA A 185 12.28 0.11 -0.08
CA ALA A 185 12.94 1.31 0.47
C ALA A 185 12.51 1.65 1.91
N LEU A 186 11.34 1.15 2.34
CA LEU A 186 10.80 1.35 3.68
C LEU A 186 11.02 0.16 4.60
N ALA A 187 11.63 -0.93 4.14
CA ALA A 187 11.74 -2.18 4.89
C ALA A 187 12.37 -1.97 6.29
N HIS A 188 13.37 -1.11 6.39
CA HIS A 188 14.12 -0.83 7.62
C HIS A 188 13.39 0.10 8.61
N LEU A 189 12.28 0.71 8.20
CA LEU A 189 11.53 1.63 9.04
C LEU A 189 10.58 0.87 9.96
N SER A 190 10.42 1.35 11.19
CA SER A 190 9.48 0.77 12.14
C SER A 190 8.03 0.91 11.65
N THR A 191 7.16 0.08 12.19
CA THR A 191 5.72 0.10 11.92
C THR A 191 5.10 1.47 12.24
N MET A 192 5.57 2.13 13.30
CA MET A 192 5.16 3.49 13.66
C MET A 192 5.53 4.51 12.59
N VAL A 193 6.78 4.49 12.11
CA VAL A 193 7.24 5.39 11.04
C VAL A 193 6.42 5.16 9.77
N LYS A 194 6.15 3.90 9.40
CA LYS A 194 5.32 3.59 8.22
C LYS A 194 3.89 4.10 8.39
N ARG A 195 3.31 4.03 9.59
CA ARG A 195 1.97 4.56 9.89
C ARG A 195 1.92 6.08 9.80
N GLU A 196 2.94 6.76 10.33
CA GLU A 196 3.09 8.20 10.17
C GLU A 196 3.24 8.58 8.69
N LEU A 197 4.06 7.86 7.94
CA LEU A 197 4.22 8.05 6.50
C LEU A 197 2.91 7.89 5.73
N ALA A 198 2.06 6.92 6.09
CA ALA A 198 0.78 6.70 5.43
C ALA A 198 -0.12 7.96 5.46
N SER A 199 -0.01 8.77 6.52
CA SER A 199 -0.78 10.00 6.67
C SER A 199 -0.28 11.17 5.79
N VAL A 200 0.98 11.14 5.35
CA VAL A 200 1.64 12.31 4.71
C VAL A 200 2.18 12.05 3.31
N VAL A 201 2.43 10.80 2.96
CA VAL A 201 3.04 10.46 1.68
C VAL A 201 2.11 10.86 0.54
N MET A 202 2.68 11.37 -0.55
CA MET A 202 1.95 11.87 -1.71
C MET A 202 2.36 11.10 -2.96
N PHE A 203 1.44 10.94 -3.90
CA PHE A 203 1.75 10.41 -5.23
C PHE A 203 2.16 11.54 -6.17
N GLU A 204 3.29 11.38 -6.87
CA GLU A 204 3.78 12.31 -7.88
C GLU A 204 4.10 11.55 -9.19
N GLN A 205 3.68 12.08 -10.33
CA GLN A 205 3.92 11.46 -11.64
C GLN A 205 4.42 12.50 -12.64
N HIS A 206 5.35 12.07 -13.50
CA HIS A 206 5.90 12.88 -14.58
C HIS A 206 5.83 12.12 -15.90
N GLN A 207 5.34 12.77 -16.95
CA GLN A 207 5.03 12.10 -18.22
C GLN A 207 6.24 11.87 -19.12
N ASN A 208 7.24 12.77 -19.06
CA ASN A 208 8.26 12.87 -20.09
C ASN A 208 9.63 12.38 -19.60
N ALA A 209 10.22 11.44 -20.34
CA ALA A 209 11.65 11.14 -20.21
C ALA A 209 12.48 12.42 -20.43
N GLY A 210 13.59 12.55 -19.73
CA GLY A 210 14.43 13.74 -19.73
C GLY A 210 13.97 14.87 -18.80
N THR A 211 12.79 14.77 -18.16
CA THR A 211 12.37 15.72 -17.12
C THR A 211 13.38 15.72 -15.98
N ILE A 212 13.80 16.91 -15.55
CA ILE A 212 14.69 17.09 -14.40
C ILE A 212 13.82 17.32 -13.15
N LEU A 213 13.88 16.41 -12.17
CA LEU A 213 13.13 16.57 -10.91
C LEU A 213 13.76 17.64 -10.01
N PHE A 214 15.08 17.66 -9.94
CA PHE A 214 15.85 18.71 -9.30
C PHE A 214 17.31 18.66 -9.76
N ARG A 215 18.02 19.77 -9.58
CA ARG A 215 19.43 19.92 -9.92
C ARG A 215 20.32 19.82 -8.70
N GLN A 216 21.56 19.39 -8.92
CA GLN A 216 22.62 19.52 -7.93
C GLN A 216 22.73 20.98 -7.48
N GLY A 217 22.82 21.21 -6.17
CA GLY A 217 22.85 22.55 -5.57
C GLY A 217 21.46 23.12 -5.23
N ASP A 218 20.36 22.53 -5.71
CA ASP A 218 19.03 22.96 -5.32
C ASP A 218 18.76 22.69 -3.83
N PRO A 219 17.85 23.43 -3.17
CA PRO A 219 17.41 23.10 -1.83
C PRO A 219 16.76 21.71 -1.76
N GLY A 220 17.15 20.90 -0.76
CA GLY A 220 16.48 19.63 -0.47
C GLY A 220 15.08 19.87 0.10
N LYS A 221 14.03 19.66 -0.71
CA LYS A 221 12.63 19.91 -0.30
C LYS A 221 11.81 18.65 -0.05
N SER A 222 12.15 17.54 -0.68
CA SER A 222 11.38 16.30 -0.59
C SER A 222 12.28 15.06 -0.72
N TRP A 223 11.80 13.95 -0.20
CA TRP A 223 12.33 12.60 -0.37
C TRP A 223 11.41 11.83 -1.32
N TYR A 224 11.97 10.99 -2.20
CA TYR A 224 11.23 10.27 -3.22
C TYR A 224 11.53 8.78 -3.20
N ILE A 225 10.53 7.96 -3.52
CA ILE A 225 10.65 6.51 -3.74
C ILE A 225 10.05 6.20 -5.10
N ILE A 226 10.74 5.42 -5.92
CA ILE A 226 10.31 5.09 -7.28
C ILE A 226 9.29 3.96 -7.22
N LEU A 227 8.05 4.24 -7.65
CA LEU A 227 7.00 3.23 -7.84
C LEU A 227 7.03 2.63 -9.24
N LYS A 228 7.23 3.48 -10.26
CA LYS A 228 7.27 3.07 -11.67
C LYS A 228 8.35 3.84 -12.44
N GLY A 229 9.10 3.13 -13.29
CA GLY A 229 10.11 3.69 -14.19
C GLY A 229 11.51 3.82 -13.57
N SER A 230 12.36 4.64 -14.19
CA SER A 230 13.76 4.82 -13.76
C SER A 230 14.26 6.26 -13.92
N VAL A 231 15.29 6.61 -13.14
CA VAL A 231 15.92 7.93 -13.16
C VAL A 231 17.44 7.84 -13.17
N ASN A 232 18.09 8.76 -13.88
CA ASN A 232 19.54 8.90 -13.88
C ASN A 232 19.98 9.90 -12.79
N VAL A 233 21.00 9.51 -12.03
CA VAL A 233 21.69 10.35 -11.05
C VAL A 233 22.90 10.98 -11.73
N VAL A 234 22.91 12.31 -11.84
CA VAL A 234 23.95 13.05 -12.57
C VAL A 234 24.68 14.01 -11.63
N ILE A 235 26.00 13.88 -11.55
CA ILE A 235 26.85 14.76 -10.72
C ILE A 235 27.75 15.60 -11.63
N HIS A 236 27.79 16.90 -11.38
CA HIS A 236 28.66 17.83 -12.11
C HIS A 236 30.13 17.39 -12.04
N GLY A 237 30.79 17.33 -13.20
CA GLY A 237 32.15 16.83 -13.33
C GLY A 237 32.30 15.31 -13.36
N LYS A 238 31.24 14.54 -13.08
CA LYS A 238 31.24 13.07 -13.17
C LYS A 238 30.28 12.51 -14.23
N GLY A 239 29.28 13.28 -14.65
CA GLY A 239 28.23 12.80 -15.57
C GLY A 239 27.21 11.90 -14.86
N VAL A 240 26.62 10.96 -15.60
CA VAL A 240 25.71 9.95 -15.04
C VAL A 240 26.53 8.98 -14.17
N VAL A 241 26.24 8.92 -12.87
CA VAL A 241 26.96 8.05 -11.93
C VAL A 241 26.24 6.73 -11.68
N CYS A 242 24.91 6.70 -11.78
CA CYS A 242 24.09 5.50 -11.75
C CYS A 242 22.67 5.77 -12.26
N THR A 243 21.91 4.71 -12.48
CA THR A 243 20.47 4.72 -12.77
C THR A 243 19.75 4.00 -11.62
N LEU A 244 18.71 4.63 -11.08
CA LEU A 244 17.85 4.08 -10.05
C LEU A 244 16.54 3.60 -10.68
N HIS A 245 15.98 2.52 -10.13
CA HIS A 245 14.80 1.84 -10.68
C HIS A 245 13.69 1.69 -9.63
N GLU A 246 12.58 1.10 -10.03
CA GLU A 246 11.46 0.76 -9.15
C GLU A 246 11.92 0.11 -7.83
N GLY A 247 11.44 0.64 -6.71
CA GLY A 247 11.81 0.22 -5.37
C GLY A 247 13.02 0.96 -4.77
N ASP A 248 13.81 1.70 -5.56
CA ASP A 248 14.87 2.57 -5.05
C ASP A 248 14.31 3.91 -4.54
N ASP A 249 15.07 4.58 -3.67
CA ASP A 249 14.76 5.92 -3.16
C ASP A 249 15.87 6.94 -3.44
N PHE A 250 15.52 8.23 -3.45
CA PHE A 250 16.49 9.30 -3.64
C PHE A 250 16.07 10.63 -3.00
N GLY A 251 17.04 11.52 -2.83
CA GLY A 251 16.82 12.85 -2.25
C GLY A 251 16.81 12.88 -0.71
N LYS A 252 16.82 11.73 -0.03
CA LYS A 252 16.86 11.64 1.44
C LYS A 252 18.05 12.38 2.06
N LEU A 253 19.24 12.24 1.46
CA LEU A 253 20.50 12.78 1.99
C LEU A 253 20.45 14.29 2.28
N ALA A 254 19.84 15.06 1.38
CA ALA A 254 19.72 16.51 1.52
C ALA A 254 18.81 16.93 2.69
N LEU A 255 17.84 16.09 3.06
CA LEU A 255 16.96 16.33 4.19
C LEU A 255 17.67 16.02 5.52
N VAL A 256 18.31 14.85 5.58
CA VAL A 256 19.03 14.37 6.77
C VAL A 256 20.17 15.32 7.16
N ASN A 257 20.91 15.83 6.17
CA ASN A 257 22.07 16.69 6.42
C ASN A 257 21.75 18.20 6.37
N ASP A 258 20.48 18.57 6.16
CA ASP A 258 20.05 19.95 5.91
C ASP A 258 20.95 20.67 4.88
N ALA A 259 21.20 20.01 3.74
CA ALA A 259 22.18 20.42 2.75
C ALA A 259 21.57 20.56 1.34
N PRO A 260 22.24 21.27 0.42
CA PRO A 260 21.85 21.26 -1.00
C PRO A 260 21.87 19.86 -1.62
N ARG A 261 21.12 19.66 -2.71
CA ARG A 261 21.10 18.39 -3.47
C ARG A 261 22.50 18.03 -3.96
N ALA A 262 22.96 16.82 -3.66
CA ALA A 262 24.28 16.33 -4.07
C ALA A 262 24.38 15.95 -5.56
N ALA A 263 23.24 15.75 -6.22
CA ALA A 263 23.15 15.33 -7.62
C ALA A 263 21.89 15.90 -8.29
N THR A 264 21.89 15.91 -9.61
CA THR A 264 20.72 16.17 -10.46
C THR A 264 20.00 14.85 -10.72
N ILE A 265 18.67 14.84 -10.64
CA ILE A 265 17.85 13.66 -10.97
C ILE A 265 17.07 13.93 -12.26
N ILE A 266 17.23 13.03 -13.22
CA ILE A 266 16.63 13.13 -14.56
C ILE A 266 15.84 11.86 -14.84
N LEU A 267 14.59 11.98 -15.28
CA LEU A 267 13.80 10.84 -15.72
C LEU A 267 14.48 10.16 -16.91
N ASN A 268 14.64 8.85 -16.82
CA ASN A 268 15.15 8.03 -17.91
C ASN A 268 14.00 7.46 -18.77
N GLU A 269 12.80 7.35 -18.19
CA GLU A 269 11.60 6.80 -18.84
C GLU A 269 10.42 7.77 -18.81
N HIS A 270 9.45 7.52 -19.69
CA HIS A 270 8.15 8.18 -19.67
C HIS A 270 7.29 7.65 -18.51
N CYS A 271 6.32 8.46 -18.08
CA CYS A 271 5.32 8.06 -17.09
C CYS A 271 5.87 7.55 -15.75
N CYS A 272 7.02 8.07 -15.30
CA CYS A 272 7.58 7.67 -13.99
C CYS A 272 6.65 8.11 -12.84
N GLN A 273 6.54 7.26 -11.83
CA GLN A 273 5.69 7.47 -10.66
C GLN A 273 6.52 7.39 -9.39
N PHE A 274 6.26 8.28 -8.44
CA PHE A 274 6.99 8.40 -7.20
C PHE A 274 6.05 8.52 -6.02
N LEU A 275 6.43 7.93 -4.89
CA LEU A 275 6.00 8.43 -3.59
C LEU A 275 6.89 9.60 -3.21
N ARG A 276 6.28 10.67 -2.68
CA ARG A 276 6.97 11.86 -2.20
C ARG A 276 6.63 12.13 -0.75
N VAL A 277 7.66 12.43 0.03
CA VAL A 277 7.53 12.94 1.40
C VAL A 277 8.19 14.31 1.46
N ASP A 278 7.44 15.33 1.84
CA ASP A 278 7.97 16.68 1.93
C ASP A 278 8.80 16.88 3.20
N LYS A 279 9.79 17.78 3.14
CA LYS A 279 10.77 18.00 4.23
C LYS A 279 10.11 18.31 5.56
N HIS A 280 8.99 19.04 5.54
CA HIS A 280 8.26 19.37 6.75
C HIS A 280 7.76 18.10 7.45
N ASP A 281 7.08 17.23 6.71
CA ASP A 281 6.57 15.96 7.24
C ASP A 281 7.72 15.01 7.60
N PHE A 282 8.77 14.92 6.78
CA PHE A 282 9.97 14.14 7.09
C PHE A 282 10.57 14.54 8.44
N ASN A 283 10.76 15.84 8.67
CA ASN A 283 11.30 16.35 9.92
C ASN A 283 10.33 16.19 11.10
N ARG A 284 9.01 16.30 10.88
CA ARG A 284 8.01 16.06 11.92
C ARG A 284 8.09 14.61 12.39
N ILE A 285 8.03 13.67 11.46
CA ILE A 285 8.10 12.23 11.76
C ILE A 285 9.39 11.88 12.49
N LEU A 286 10.53 12.42 12.03
CA LEU A 286 11.81 12.19 12.70
C LEU A 286 11.79 12.67 14.16
N ARG A 287 11.28 13.88 14.41
CA ARG A 287 11.16 14.43 15.77
C ARG A 287 10.20 13.62 16.63
N ASP A 288 9.07 13.18 16.08
CA ASP A 288 8.08 12.40 16.83
C ASP A 288 8.65 11.03 17.22
N VAL A 289 9.40 10.38 16.32
CA VAL A 289 10.10 9.12 16.62
C VAL A 289 11.17 9.33 17.67
N GLU A 290 11.97 10.39 17.55
CA GLU A 290 13.01 10.73 18.53
C GLU A 290 12.42 11.06 19.91
N ALA A 291 11.32 11.82 19.96
CA ALA A 291 10.61 12.16 21.20
C ALA A 291 9.99 10.94 21.88
N ASN A 292 9.63 9.92 21.10
CA ASN A 292 9.11 8.65 21.59
C ASN A 292 10.21 7.58 21.78
N THR A 293 11.49 7.89 21.56
CA THR A 293 12.58 6.94 21.78
C THR A 293 13.42 7.34 22.99
N VAL A 294 13.46 6.51 24.03
CA VAL A 294 14.35 6.68 25.18
C VAL A 294 15.60 5.84 24.96
N ARG A 295 16.78 6.43 25.16
CA ARG A 295 18.07 5.74 25.02
C ARG A 295 18.86 5.85 26.32
N LEU A 296 19.04 4.72 27.00
CA LEU A 296 19.96 4.60 28.11
C LEU A 296 21.38 4.46 27.57
N LYS A 297 22.30 5.32 28.02
CA LYS A 297 23.70 5.30 27.60
C LYS A 297 24.63 5.01 28.77
N GLU A 298 25.54 4.06 28.56
CA GLU A 298 26.67 3.80 29.46
C GLU A 298 27.98 3.90 28.67
N HIS A 299 28.95 4.62 29.23
CA HIS A 299 30.25 4.86 28.56
C HIS A 299 30.12 5.40 27.12
N GLY A 300 29.08 6.21 26.87
CA GLY A 300 28.81 6.83 25.57
C GLY A 300 28.14 5.92 24.53
N ARG A 301 27.78 4.69 24.89
CA ARG A 301 27.10 3.74 24.00
C ARG A 301 25.65 3.52 24.45
N ASP A 302 24.74 3.40 23.50
CA ASP A 302 23.36 3.01 23.78
C ASP A 302 23.35 1.56 24.29
N VAL A 303 22.90 1.36 25.53
CA VAL A 303 22.80 0.03 26.16
C VAL A 303 21.35 -0.44 26.30
N LEU A 304 20.38 0.45 26.19
CA LEU A 304 18.95 0.11 26.11
C LEU A 304 18.22 1.19 25.31
N VAL A 305 17.37 0.78 24.40
CA VAL A 305 16.52 1.64 23.57
C VAL A 305 15.08 1.22 23.78
N LEU A 306 14.29 2.13 24.32
CA LEU A 306 12.87 1.95 24.58
C LEU A 306 12.05 2.84 23.66
N GLU A 307 10.90 2.34 23.22
CA GLU A 307 9.87 3.12 22.56
C GLU A 307 8.75 3.43 23.55
N LYS A 308 8.40 4.70 23.67
CA LYS A 308 7.28 5.20 24.47
C LYS A 308 6.00 5.06 23.65
N VAL A 309 5.16 4.10 24.03
CA VAL A 309 3.88 3.79 23.38
C VAL A 309 2.73 4.35 24.23
N PRO A 310 1.82 5.16 23.67
CA PRO A 310 0.65 5.64 24.41
C PRO A 310 -0.31 4.49 24.71
N ILE A 311 -0.78 4.38 25.96
CA ILE A 311 -1.77 3.36 26.34
C ILE A 311 -3.15 3.84 25.88
N ARG A 312 -3.72 3.20 24.86
CA ARG A 312 -5.12 3.41 24.47
C ARG A 312 -6.02 2.57 25.37
N GLN A 313 -6.41 3.08 26.55
CA GLN A 313 -7.45 2.41 27.34
C GLN A 313 -8.81 2.61 26.65
N SER A 314 -9.59 1.53 26.50
CA SER A 314 -10.96 1.55 25.95
C SER A 314 -12.01 2.13 26.92
N GLY A 315 -11.60 3.00 27.85
CA GLY A 315 -12.49 3.56 28.87
C GLY A 315 -12.18 5.03 29.13
N ASN A 316 -13.22 5.79 29.51
CA ASN A 316 -13.23 7.23 29.82
C ASN A 316 -12.30 7.68 30.98
N ARG A 317 -11.27 6.92 31.33
CA ARG A 317 -10.25 7.32 32.30
C ARG A 317 -9.08 7.95 31.56
N GLU A 318 -9.01 9.28 31.61
CA GLU A 318 -7.92 10.12 31.09
C GLU A 318 -6.58 9.93 31.83
N SER A 319 -6.23 8.71 32.24
CA SER A 319 -4.84 8.44 32.57
C SER A 319 -4.08 8.35 31.26
N ALA A 320 -3.42 9.45 30.88
CA ALA A 320 -2.39 9.50 29.85
C ALA A 320 -1.15 8.71 30.31
N GLY A 321 -1.36 7.42 30.57
CA GLY A 321 -0.30 6.47 30.87
C GLY A 321 0.48 6.19 29.60
N HIS A 322 1.78 6.03 29.77
CA HIS A 322 2.66 5.58 28.70
C HIS A 322 3.26 4.26 29.11
N LYS A 323 3.39 3.38 28.13
CA LYS A 323 4.09 2.12 28.24
C LYS A 323 5.42 2.24 27.51
N TYR A 324 6.44 1.52 27.98
CA TYR A 324 7.73 1.45 27.30
C TYR A 324 7.95 0.04 26.74
N SER A 325 8.14 -0.04 25.42
CA SER A 325 8.48 -1.26 24.69
C SER A 325 9.99 -1.31 24.45
N VAL A 326 10.62 -2.47 24.61
CA VAL A 326 12.06 -2.62 24.33
C VAL A 326 12.29 -2.80 22.84
N MET A 327 13.09 -1.91 22.24
CA MET A 327 13.44 -1.95 20.82
C MET A 327 14.81 -2.61 20.58
N ALA A 328 15.77 -2.32 21.46
CA ALA A 328 17.13 -2.86 21.40
C ALA A 328 17.80 -2.66 22.77
N GLY A 329 18.90 -3.37 23.02
CA GLY A 329 19.67 -3.23 24.26
C GLY A 329 20.72 -4.33 24.40
N THR A 330 21.63 -4.18 25.36
CA THR A 330 22.49 -5.30 25.76
C THR A 330 21.66 -6.32 26.52
N PRO A 331 22.02 -7.61 26.47
CA PRO A 331 21.31 -8.64 27.19
C PRO A 331 21.12 -8.34 28.68
N GLU A 332 22.14 -7.78 29.32
CA GLU A 332 22.14 -7.44 30.75
C GLU A 332 21.15 -6.32 31.05
N LYS A 333 21.10 -5.26 30.23
CA LYS A 333 20.16 -4.15 30.41
C LYS A 333 18.72 -4.52 30.07
N MET A 334 18.53 -5.41 29.11
CA MET A 334 17.22 -5.99 28.83
C MET A 334 16.71 -6.80 30.03
N LEU A 335 17.58 -7.62 30.62
CA LEU A 335 17.26 -8.37 31.83
C LEU A 335 16.97 -7.43 33.01
N GLU A 336 17.86 -6.48 33.30
CA GLU A 336 17.67 -5.47 34.36
C GLU A 336 16.31 -4.76 34.22
N TYR A 337 15.98 -4.30 33.01
CA TYR A 337 14.68 -3.69 32.72
C TYR A 337 13.50 -4.63 32.98
N LEU A 338 13.58 -5.91 32.60
CA LEU A 338 12.54 -6.91 32.89
C LEU A 338 12.34 -7.08 34.39
N LEU A 339 13.44 -7.18 35.15
CA LEU A 339 13.40 -7.40 36.58
C LEU A 339 12.81 -6.20 37.31
N GLU A 340 13.21 -4.98 36.94
CA GLU A 340 12.74 -3.73 37.55
C GLU A 340 11.29 -3.38 37.22
N THR A 341 10.81 -3.73 36.02
CA THR A 341 9.49 -3.25 35.57
C THR A 341 8.38 -4.29 35.66
N ARG A 342 8.68 -5.60 35.77
CA ARG A 342 7.66 -6.63 35.46
C ARG A 342 7.51 -7.79 36.44
N ILE A 343 8.50 -8.11 37.27
CA ILE A 343 8.34 -9.27 38.18
C ILE A 343 7.16 -9.06 39.15
N ASP A 344 6.89 -7.81 39.53
CA ASP A 344 5.83 -7.47 40.49
C ASP A 344 4.51 -7.03 39.82
N CYS A 345 4.38 -7.12 38.49
CA CYS A 345 3.12 -6.78 37.81
C CYS A 345 2.06 -7.84 38.07
N GLU A 346 1.09 -7.52 38.94
CA GLU A 346 -0.16 -8.27 39.10
C GLU A 346 -0.87 -8.42 37.75
N LYS A 347 -1.53 -9.58 37.57
CA LYS A 347 -1.98 -10.25 36.33
C LYS A 347 -2.77 -9.44 35.28
N ASP A 348 -3.08 -8.17 35.50
CA ASP A 348 -4.00 -7.40 34.64
C ASP A 348 -3.35 -6.79 33.38
N ASP A 349 -2.01 -6.66 33.31
CA ASP A 349 -1.33 -6.12 32.12
C ASP A 349 -0.89 -7.20 31.11
N ALA A 350 -1.26 -8.47 31.34
CA ALA A 350 -0.80 -9.63 30.60
C ALA A 350 -1.07 -9.60 29.08
N ILE A 351 -2.02 -8.79 28.60
CA ILE A 351 -2.48 -8.91 27.21
C ILE A 351 -1.49 -8.37 26.17
N LEU A 352 -0.49 -7.55 26.52
CA LEU A 352 0.22 -6.80 25.46
C LEU A 352 1.72 -6.57 25.65
N ASP A 353 2.41 -7.24 26.57
CA ASP A 353 3.87 -7.14 26.64
C ASP A 353 4.58 -8.45 26.38
N THR A 354 4.59 -8.83 25.10
CA THR A 354 5.31 -10.02 24.61
C THR A 354 6.79 -9.99 24.96
N PHE A 355 7.38 -8.84 25.35
CA PHE A 355 8.82 -8.77 25.56
C PHE A 355 9.37 -9.75 26.61
N MET A 356 8.62 -10.09 27.68
CA MET A 356 9.08 -11.14 28.61
C MET A 356 9.11 -12.50 27.92
N GLU A 357 8.06 -12.83 27.16
CA GLU A 357 7.97 -14.07 26.38
C GLU A 357 9.07 -14.10 25.32
N ASP A 358 9.21 -13.03 24.53
CA ASP A 358 10.23 -12.85 23.51
C ASP A 358 11.63 -12.99 24.09
N PHE A 359 11.92 -12.36 25.23
CA PHE A 359 13.19 -12.50 25.93
C PHE A 359 13.43 -13.95 26.36
N ILE A 360 12.46 -14.60 27.00
CA ILE A 360 12.59 -16.01 27.40
C ILE A 360 12.82 -16.92 26.18
N PHE A 361 12.11 -16.68 25.08
CA PHE A 361 12.26 -17.47 23.86
C PHE A 361 13.57 -17.22 23.12
N THR A 362 14.14 -16.02 23.22
CA THR A 362 15.30 -15.61 22.42
C THR A 362 16.59 -15.47 23.22
N HIS A 363 16.56 -15.55 24.57
CA HIS A 363 17.74 -15.33 25.41
C HIS A 363 18.92 -16.19 25.01
N LEU A 364 18.71 -17.46 24.63
CA LEU A 364 19.80 -18.36 24.21
C LEU A 364 20.64 -17.84 23.03
N ILE A 365 20.11 -16.90 22.23
CA ILE A 365 20.84 -16.29 21.11
C ILE A 365 21.91 -15.31 21.61
N PHE A 366 21.68 -14.65 22.74
CA PHE A 366 22.49 -13.50 23.18
C PHE A 366 22.93 -13.54 24.65
N MET A 367 22.34 -14.41 25.47
CA MET A 367 22.64 -14.66 26.87
C MET A 367 22.35 -16.15 27.18
N PRO A 368 23.38 -17.02 27.11
CA PRO A 368 23.25 -18.43 27.47
C PRO A 368 22.66 -18.63 28.87
N THR A 369 21.99 -19.77 29.10
CA THR A 369 21.28 -20.04 30.37
C THR A 369 22.17 -19.93 31.60
N ASN A 370 23.45 -20.31 31.52
CA ASN A 370 24.39 -20.17 32.64
C ASN A 370 24.65 -18.70 32.99
N GLU A 371 24.71 -17.80 32.00
CA GLU A 371 24.88 -16.36 32.21
C GLU A 371 23.60 -15.73 32.76
N LEU A 372 22.44 -16.10 32.21
CA LEU A 372 21.14 -15.68 32.72
C LEU A 372 20.94 -16.11 34.19
N CYS A 373 21.18 -17.39 34.51
CA CYS A 373 21.06 -17.89 35.88
C CYS A 373 22.03 -17.18 36.84
N ASN A 374 23.25 -16.87 36.39
CA ASN A 374 24.20 -16.12 37.20
C ASN A 374 23.72 -14.68 37.44
N ALA A 375 23.25 -13.99 36.40
CA ALA A 375 22.72 -12.63 36.51
C ALA A 375 21.50 -12.57 37.44
N LEU A 376 20.57 -13.52 37.31
CA LEU A 376 19.43 -13.67 38.22
C LEU A 376 19.88 -13.95 39.66
N SER A 377 20.85 -14.85 39.85
CA SER A 377 21.39 -15.16 41.17
C SER A 377 21.99 -13.90 41.84
N ILE A 378 22.72 -13.09 41.09
CA ILE A 378 23.31 -11.84 41.60
C ILE A 378 22.21 -10.85 41.99
N TYR A 379 21.21 -10.65 41.10
CA TYR A 379 20.10 -9.72 41.35
C TYR A 379 19.33 -10.07 42.64
N TYR A 380 18.92 -11.34 42.80
CA TYR A 380 18.16 -11.76 43.99
C TYR A 380 19.01 -11.83 45.26
N GLN A 381 20.33 -12.06 45.17
CA GLN A 381 21.21 -11.94 46.32
C GLN A 381 21.32 -10.50 46.82
N GLN A 382 21.33 -9.52 45.92
CA GLN A 382 21.37 -8.10 46.27
C GLN A 382 20.02 -7.57 46.80
N GLY A 383 18.90 -8.08 46.28
CA GLY A 383 17.56 -7.69 46.77
C GLY A 383 17.17 -8.28 48.13
N CYS A 384 17.86 -9.33 48.61
CA CYS A 384 17.61 -9.95 49.93
C CYS A 384 18.38 -9.28 51.09
N SER A 385 19.17 -8.24 50.83
CA SER A 385 19.88 -7.44 51.83
C SER A 385 19.27 -6.05 51.93
#